data_AF-A0A6M0K561-F1
#
_entry.id   AF-A0A6M0K561-F1
#
_cell.length_a   1.000
_cell.length_b   1.000
_cell.length_c   1.000
_cell.angle_alpha   90.00
_cell.angle_beta   90.00
_cell.angle_gamma   90.00
#
_symmetry.space_group_name_H-M   'P 1'
#
loop_
_entity.id
_entity.type
_entity.pdbx_description
1 polymer ?
#
loop_
_entity_poly.entity_id
_entity_poly.type
_entity_poly.pdbx_seq_one_letter_code
_entity_poly.pdbx_strand_id
1 'polypeptide(L)'
;MAIYGSGDALAAWILGELSLGRSIGMVMIGGFLYGVEVPNWFRWIDRHSGQGGWKASLGRTWWALIYFNPLWIARHLAFIALFSGDWSRIGWGLLQTGLWSFLANIPVAVLANWVIQNRLPLRLRFVASALFSALMAVYYALSARIF
;
A
#
# COMPACT_ATOMS: atom_id res chain seq x y z
N MET A 1 -6.14 -10.86 0.29
CA MET A 1 -6.15 -11.18 -1.15
C MET A 1 -7.16 -10.32 -1.89
N ALA A 2 -8.47 -10.54 -1.69
CA ALA A 2 -9.52 -9.80 -2.41
C ALA A 2 -9.52 -8.28 -2.13
N ILE A 3 -9.21 -7.85 -0.89
CA ILE A 3 -9.30 -6.43 -0.48
C ILE A 3 -8.43 -5.49 -1.34
N TYR A 4 -7.19 -5.88 -1.64
CA TYR A 4 -6.29 -5.08 -2.48
C TYR A 4 -6.83 -4.95 -3.91
N GLY A 5 -7.18 -6.09 -4.51
CA GLY A 5 -7.68 -6.11 -5.88
C GLY A 5 -9.06 -5.47 -6.02
N SER A 6 -9.95 -5.60 -5.02
CA SER A 6 -11.26 -4.95 -5.03
C SER A 6 -11.16 -3.44 -4.88
N GLY A 7 -10.24 -2.95 -4.04
CA GLY A 7 -9.97 -1.52 -3.90
C GLY A 7 -9.43 -0.92 -5.20
N ASP A 8 -8.44 -1.58 -5.82
CA ASP A 8 -7.87 -1.15 -7.10
C ASP A 8 -8.90 -1.21 -8.24
N ALA A 9 -9.69 -2.28 -8.33
CA ALA A 9 -10.74 -2.43 -9.33
C ALA A 9 -11.83 -1.36 -9.17
N LEU A 10 -12.23 -1.04 -7.94
CA LEU A 10 -13.22 0.01 -7.67
C LEU A 10 -12.66 1.39 -8.06
N ALA A 11 -11.40 1.67 -7.71
CA ALA A 11 -10.72 2.90 -8.12
C ALA A 11 -10.61 3.01 -9.64
N ALA A 12 -10.22 1.94 -10.34
CA ALA A 12 -10.14 1.89 -11.79
C ALA A 12 -11.51 2.07 -12.46
N TRP A 13 -12.57 1.51 -11.88
CA TRP A 13 -13.94 1.72 -12.34
C TRP A 13 -14.37 3.19 -12.24
N ILE A 14 -14.09 3.85 -11.11
CA ILE A 14 -14.35 5.30 -10.92
C ILE A 14 -13.56 6.14 -11.94
N LEU A 15 -12.34 5.75 -12.25
CA LEU A 15 -11.50 6.43 -13.24
C LEU A 15 -11.87 6.10 -14.69
N GLY A 16 -12.74 5.12 -14.96
CA GLY A 16 -13.07 4.68 -16.32
C GLY A 16 -11.93 3.91 -17.00
N GLU A 17 -10.94 3.47 -16.23
CA GLU A 17 -9.75 2.74 -16.68
C GLU A 17 -9.82 1.25 -16.29
N LEU A 18 -11.04 0.71 -16.18
CA LEU A 18 -11.24 -0.66 -15.74
C LEU A 18 -10.65 -1.62 -16.77
N SER A 19 -9.56 -2.29 -16.38
CA SER A 19 -8.93 -3.37 -17.15
C SER A 19 -9.06 -4.68 -16.38
N LEU A 20 -9.55 -5.72 -17.06
CA LEU A 20 -9.64 -7.07 -16.50
C LEU A 20 -8.24 -7.63 -16.20
N GLY A 21 -7.26 -7.34 -17.09
CA GLY A 21 -5.86 -7.70 -16.91
C GLY A 21 -5.28 -7.08 -15.63
N ARG A 22 -5.50 -5.77 -15.43
CA ARG A 22 -5.09 -5.05 -14.21
C ARG A 22 -5.71 -5.67 -12.96
N SER A 23 -7.04 -5.86 -12.96
CA SER A 23 -7.76 -6.39 -11.81
C SER A 23 -7.24 -7.76 -11.38
N ILE A 24 -7.10 -8.69 -12.34
CA ILE A 24 -6.59 -10.05 -12.06
C ILE A 24 -5.13 -9.98 -11.61
N GLY A 25 -4.30 -9.21 -12.31
CA GLY A 25 -2.89 -9.03 -11.96
C GLY A 25 -2.68 -8.49 -10.55
N MET A 26 -3.43 -7.46 -10.16
CA MET A 26 -3.33 -6.85 -8.84
C MET A 26 -3.88 -7.74 -7.73
N VAL A 27 -4.92 -8.56 -8.00
CA VAL A 27 -5.34 -9.63 -7.09
C VAL A 27 -4.21 -10.64 -6.87
N MET A 28 -3.54 -11.08 -7.94
CA MET A 28 -2.43 -12.03 -7.84
C MET A 28 -1.25 -11.45 -7.07
N ILE A 29 -0.82 -10.23 -7.37
CA ILE A 29 0.27 -9.56 -6.64
C ILE A 29 -0.09 -9.35 -5.17
N GLY A 30 -1.31 -8.86 -4.89
CA GLY A 30 -1.80 -8.68 -3.53
C GLY A 30 -1.91 -9.98 -2.75
N GLY A 31 -2.13 -11.10 -3.45
CA GLY A 31 -2.22 -12.42 -2.88
C GLY A 31 -0.87 -13.08 -2.62
N PHE A 32 -0.06 -13.23 -3.66
CA PHE A 32 1.15 -14.04 -3.62
C PHE A 32 2.36 -13.24 -3.13
N LEU A 33 2.55 -12.03 -3.65
CA LEU A 33 3.72 -11.22 -3.29
C LEU A 33 3.47 -10.50 -1.97
N TYR A 34 2.47 -9.62 -1.92
CA TYR A 34 2.21 -8.81 -0.73
C TYR A 34 1.64 -9.62 0.43
N GLY A 35 0.88 -10.69 0.14
CA GLY A 35 0.36 -11.61 1.15
C GLY A 35 1.45 -12.39 1.88
N VAL A 36 2.67 -12.47 1.34
CA VAL A 36 3.82 -13.07 2.00
C VAL A 36 4.75 -11.99 2.56
N GLU A 37 5.09 -10.99 1.76
CA GLU A 37 6.08 -9.95 2.10
C GLU A 37 5.64 -9.09 3.30
N VAL A 38 4.42 -8.55 3.27
CA VAL A 38 3.93 -7.60 4.28
C VAL A 38 3.77 -8.27 5.65
N PRO A 39 3.12 -9.45 5.79
CA PRO A 39 3.05 -10.12 7.09
C PRO A 39 4.42 -10.53 7.63
N ASN A 40 5.36 -10.94 6.76
CA ASN A 40 6.72 -11.26 7.17
C ASN A 40 7.44 -10.05 7.75
N TRP A 41 7.31 -8.89 7.09
CA TRP A 41 7.87 -7.64 7.59
C TRP A 41 7.25 -7.23 8.93
N PHE A 42 5.93 -7.32 9.08
CA PHE A 42 5.27 -7.00 10.35
C PHE A 42 5.69 -7.95 11.48
N ARG A 43 5.89 -9.24 11.19
CA ARG A 43 6.47 -10.19 12.15
C ARG A 43 7.90 -9.81 12.53
N TRP A 44 8.70 -9.35 11.56
CA TRP A 44 10.06 -8.89 11.82
C TRP A 44 10.07 -7.65 12.73
N ILE A 45 9.21 -6.65 12.45
CA ILE A 45 9.03 -5.46 13.29
C ILE A 45 8.68 -5.85 14.72
N ASP A 46 7.73 -6.78 14.90
CA ASP A 46 7.25 -7.19 16.21
C ASP A 46 8.34 -7.89 17.04
N ARG A 47 9.25 -8.61 16.39
CA ARG A 47 10.40 -9.27 17.04
C ARG A 47 11.53 -8.31 17.38
N HIS A 48 11.77 -7.29 16.55
CA HIS A 48 12.93 -6.39 16.69
C HIS A 48 12.60 -5.07 17.39
N SER A 49 11.31 -4.75 17.52
CA SER A 49 10.87 -3.59 18.30
C SER A 49 10.54 -4.06 19.71
N GLY A 50 11.09 -3.37 20.71
CA GLY A 50 10.76 -3.64 22.11
C GLY A 50 9.25 -3.57 22.38
N GLN A 51 8.80 -4.23 23.45
CA GLN A 51 7.40 -4.17 23.88
C GLN A 51 7.26 -3.11 25.00
N GLY A 52 6.27 -2.22 24.84
CA GLY A 52 5.97 -1.18 25.83
C GLY A 52 6.79 0.12 25.66
N GLY A 53 6.14 1.25 25.92
CA GLY A 53 6.75 2.58 25.86
C GLY A 53 6.59 3.31 24.53
N TRP A 54 6.68 4.64 24.59
CA TRP A 54 6.47 5.52 23.43
C TRP A 54 7.59 5.39 22.38
N LYS A 55 8.84 5.16 22.80
CA LYS A 55 9.99 4.96 21.89
C LYS A 55 9.80 3.72 21.02
N ALA A 56 9.42 2.60 21.65
CA ALA A 56 9.11 1.37 20.95
C ALA A 56 7.88 1.51 20.04
N SER A 57 6.90 2.32 20.44
CA SER A 57 5.73 2.61 19.63
C SER A 57 6.08 3.36 18.34
N LEU A 58 6.90 4.42 18.46
CA LEU A 58 7.39 5.17 17.30
C LEU A 58 8.31 4.32 16.42
N GLY A 59 9.20 3.50 17.02
CA GLY A 59 10.08 2.62 16.27
C GLY A 59 9.32 1.66 15.34
N ARG A 60 8.22 1.06 15.84
CA ARG A 60 7.35 0.19 15.02
C ARG A 60 6.72 0.93 13.85
N THR A 61 6.23 2.15 14.08
CA THR A 61 5.66 3.00 13.02
C THR A 61 6.71 3.37 11.98
N TRP A 62 7.92 3.76 12.40
CA TRP A 62 9.01 4.11 11.51
C TRP A 62 9.44 2.93 10.63
N TRP A 63 9.57 1.74 11.19
CA TRP A 63 9.89 0.55 10.39
C TRP A 63 8.80 0.20 9.38
N ALA A 64 7.54 0.46 9.70
CA ALA A 64 6.46 0.29 8.73
C ALA A 64 6.53 1.34 7.61
N LEU A 65 6.84 2.61 7.93
CA LEU A 65 7.02 3.67 6.93
C LEU A 65 8.22 3.43 6.00
N ILE A 66 9.33 2.93 6.55
CA ILE A 66 10.53 2.56 5.77
C ILE A 66 10.21 1.44 4.78
N TYR A 67 9.31 0.52 5.13
CA TYR A 67 8.88 -0.52 4.21
C TYR A 67 7.98 0.03 3.10
N PHE A 68 7.00 0.87 3.45
CA PHE A 68 6.14 1.54 2.48
C PHE A 68 6.78 2.80 1.87
N ASN A 69 8.08 2.74 1.57
CA ASN A 69 8.85 3.84 1.01
C ASN A 69 8.50 4.12 -0.47
N PRO A 70 9.06 5.19 -1.08
CA PRO A 70 8.83 5.52 -2.49
C PRO A 70 9.13 4.39 -3.48
N LEU A 71 10.12 3.52 -3.21
CA LEU A 71 10.44 2.39 -4.09
C LEU A 71 9.33 1.33 -4.05
N TRP A 72 8.76 1.07 -2.88
CA TRP A 72 7.62 0.16 -2.75
C TRP A 72 6.42 0.68 -3.56
N ILE A 73 6.14 1.99 -3.47
CA ILE A 73 5.06 2.64 -4.22
C ILE A 73 5.35 2.57 -5.72
N ALA A 74 6.56 2.91 -6.15
CA ALA A 74 6.96 2.83 -7.55
C ALA A 74 6.83 1.40 -8.11
N ARG A 75 7.23 0.39 -7.34
CA ARG A 75 7.04 -1.03 -7.68
C ARG A 75 5.56 -1.37 -7.84
N HIS A 76 4.70 -0.87 -6.95
CA HIS A 76 3.26 -1.06 -7.04
C HIS A 76 2.68 -0.45 -8.32
N LEU A 77 3.07 0.79 -8.64
CA LEU A 77 2.66 1.47 -9.89
C LEU A 77 3.17 0.75 -11.13
N ALA A 78 4.38 0.19 -11.09
CA ALA A 78 4.93 -0.62 -12.18
C ALA A 78 4.09 -1.87 -12.44
N PHE A 79 3.62 -2.57 -11.39
CA PHE A 79 2.70 -3.69 -11.56
C PHE A 79 1.36 -3.27 -12.16
N ILE A 80 0.80 -2.14 -11.73
CA ILE A 80 -0.42 -1.59 -12.32
C ILE A 80 -0.22 -1.33 -13.83
N ALA A 81 0.85 -0.64 -14.21
CA ALA A 81 1.17 -0.34 -15.60
C ALA A 81 1.37 -1.64 -16.43
N LEU A 82 2.13 -2.59 -15.89
CA LEU A 82 2.38 -3.91 -16.45
C LEU A 82 1.08 -4.64 -16.79
N PHE A 83 0.18 -4.79 -15.81
CA PHE A 83 -1.07 -5.54 -15.99
C PHE A 83 -2.15 -4.74 -16.73
N SER A 84 -1.99 -3.41 -16.85
CA SER A 84 -2.82 -2.56 -17.69
C SER A 84 -2.39 -2.58 -19.17
N GLY A 85 -1.22 -3.15 -19.49
CA GLY A 85 -0.65 -3.14 -20.84
C GLY A 85 0.01 -1.80 -21.22
N ASP A 86 0.18 -0.88 -20.26
CA ASP A 86 0.75 0.45 -20.45
C ASP A 86 2.27 0.44 -20.18
N TRP A 87 2.99 -0.30 -21.02
CA TRP A 87 4.43 -0.54 -20.84
C TRP A 87 5.29 0.72 -20.99
N SER A 88 4.81 1.72 -21.74
CA SER A 88 5.51 2.99 -21.95
C SER A 88 5.60 3.83 -20.67
N ARG A 89 4.68 3.60 -19.71
CA ARG A 89 4.68 4.27 -18.41
C ARG A 89 5.72 3.71 -17.44
N ILE A 90 6.30 2.55 -17.74
CA ILE A 90 7.32 1.92 -16.91
C ILE A 90 8.67 2.60 -17.15
N GLY A 91 9.12 3.39 -16.17
CA GLY A 91 10.39 4.08 -16.23
C GLY A 91 10.71 4.85 -14.95
N TRP A 92 11.77 5.65 -14.99
CA TRP A 92 12.22 6.44 -13.84
C TRP A 92 11.19 7.44 -13.31
N GLY A 93 10.24 7.86 -14.16
CA GLY A 93 9.11 8.71 -13.76
C GLY A 93 8.28 8.09 -12.63
N LEU A 94 8.15 6.76 -12.57
CA LEU A 94 7.42 6.07 -11.50
C LEU A 94 8.05 6.27 -10.12
N LEU A 95 9.38 6.41 -10.06
CA LEU A 95 10.07 6.70 -8.80
C LEU A 95 9.75 8.12 -8.31
N GLN A 96 9.73 9.08 -9.23
CA GLN A 96 9.35 10.45 -8.92
C GLN A 96 7.88 10.52 -8.49
N THR A 97 6.97 9.84 -9.19
CA THR A 97 5.57 9.71 -8.77
C THR A 97 5.48 9.06 -7.39
N GLY A 98 6.20 7.96 -7.16
CA GLY A 98 6.23 7.26 -5.88
C GLY A 98 6.72 8.16 -4.74
N LEU A 99 7.72 9.01 -4.99
CA LEU A 99 8.21 9.98 -4.01
C LEU A 99 7.16 11.03 -3.68
N TRP A 100 6.53 11.65 -4.68
CA TRP A 100 5.49 12.65 -4.46
C TRP A 100 4.26 12.05 -3.76
N SER A 101 3.82 10.86 -4.17
CA SER A 101 2.75 10.14 -3.50
C SER A 101 3.11 9.79 -2.06
N PHE A 102 4.35 9.38 -1.78
CA PHE A 102 4.81 9.15 -0.43
C PHE A 102 4.71 10.43 0.41
N LEU A 103 5.30 11.53 -0.06
CA LEU A 103 5.35 12.81 0.65
C LEU A 103 3.95 13.36 0.93
N ALA A 104 3.05 13.32 -0.05
CA ALA A 104 1.67 13.75 0.11
C ALA A 104 0.92 12.90 1.16
N ASN A 105 1.30 11.62 1.30
CA ASN A 105 0.59 10.67 2.13
C ASN A 105 1.20 10.50 3.52
N ILE A 106 2.39 11.04 3.78
CA ILE A 106 3.10 10.91 5.07
C ILE A 106 2.17 11.17 6.26
N PRO A 107 1.39 12.27 6.34
CA PRO A 107 0.59 12.55 7.54
C PRO A 107 -0.42 11.45 7.85
N VAL A 108 -1.14 10.98 6.83
CA VAL A 108 -2.16 9.93 6.96
C VAL A 108 -1.50 8.57 7.17
N ALA A 109 -0.41 8.28 6.45
CA ALA A 109 0.32 7.02 6.54
C ALA A 109 0.98 6.83 7.90
N VAL A 110 1.53 7.89 8.52
CA VAL A 110 2.09 7.85 9.88
C VAL A 110 1.00 7.47 10.88
N LEU A 111 -0.16 8.13 10.83
CA LEU A 111 -1.26 7.86 11.74
C LEU A 111 -1.80 6.44 11.57
N ALA A 112 -2.07 6.03 10.32
CA ALA A 112 -2.57 4.69 10.02
C ALA A 112 -1.59 3.60 10.48
N ASN A 113 -0.30 3.74 10.15
CA ASN A 113 0.72 2.79 10.58
C ASN A 113 0.91 2.79 12.10
N TRP A 114 0.79 3.93 12.77
CA TRP A 114 0.83 3.96 14.21
C TRP A 114 -0.32 3.15 14.83
N VAL A 115 -1.55 3.32 14.35
CA VAL A 115 -2.69 2.52 14.81
C VAL A 115 -2.47 1.03 14.52
N ILE A 116 -2.10 0.68 13.28
CA ILE A 116 -1.92 -0.71 12.85
C ILE A 116 -0.84 -1.40 13.68
N GLN A 117 0.31 -0.78 13.87
CA GLN A 117 1.45 -1.42 14.53
C GLN A 117 1.32 -1.47 16.06
N ASN A 118 0.54 -0.57 16.66
CA ASN A 118 0.50 -0.42 18.13
C ASN A 118 -0.80 -0.89 18.76
N ARG A 119 -1.94 -0.79 18.05
CA ARG A 119 -3.26 -1.11 18.60
C ARG A 119 -3.81 -2.43 18.12
N LEU A 120 -3.34 -2.94 16.98
CA LEU A 120 -3.84 -4.19 16.41
C LEU A 120 -2.94 -5.39 16.72
N PRO A 121 -3.52 -6.56 17.03
CA PRO A 121 -2.76 -7.79 17.14
C PRO A 121 -2.16 -8.17 15.79
N LEU A 122 -0.98 -8.80 15.82
CA LEU A 122 -0.18 -9.12 14.63
C LEU A 122 -0.97 -9.79 13.50
N ARG A 123 -1.89 -10.71 13.84
CA ARG A 123 -2.77 -11.41 12.89
C ARG A 123 -3.70 -10.49 12.08
N LEU A 124 -4.05 -9.32 12.61
CA LEU A 124 -4.95 -8.36 11.95
C LEU A 124 -4.21 -7.26 11.20
N ARG A 125 -2.91 -7.05 11.47
CA ARG A 125 -2.16 -5.91 10.93
C ARG A 125 -2.13 -5.92 9.40
N PHE A 126 -1.96 -7.09 8.78
CA PHE A 126 -1.98 -7.21 7.33
C PHE A 126 -3.34 -6.84 6.73
N VAL A 127 -4.43 -7.35 7.31
CA VAL A 127 -5.80 -7.06 6.84
C VAL A 127 -6.11 -5.58 6.99
N ALA A 128 -5.74 -4.97 8.11
CA ALA A 128 -5.93 -3.54 8.34
C ALA A 128 -5.10 -2.67 7.38
N SER A 129 -3.84 -3.06 7.11
CA SER A 129 -3.00 -2.39 6.11
C SER A 129 -3.60 -2.50 4.70
N ALA A 130 -4.11 -3.68 4.33
CA ALA A 130 -4.74 -3.91 3.05
C ALA A 130 -6.01 -3.07 2.87
N LEU A 131 -6.83 -3.00 3.91
CA LEU A 131 -8.05 -2.19 3.92
C LEU A 131 -7.71 -0.69 3.81
N PHE A 132 -6.72 -0.23 4.57
CA PHE A 132 -6.26 1.16 4.48
C PHE A 132 -5.80 1.49 3.05
N SER A 133 -4.96 0.66 2.44
CA SER A 133 -4.52 0.87 1.05
C SER A 133 -5.68 0.89 0.06
N ALA A 134 -6.66 -0.01 0.19
CA ALA A 134 -7.83 -0.06 -0.68
C ALA A 134 -8.68 1.21 -0.55
N LEU A 135 -8.91 1.69 0.67
CA LEU A 135 -9.64 2.94 0.93
C LEU A 135 -8.92 4.16 0.33
N MET A 136 -7.59 4.22 0.48
CA MET A 136 -6.80 5.30 -0.10
C MET A 136 -6.87 5.30 -1.64
N ALA A 137 -6.82 4.13 -2.28
CA ALA A 137 -6.94 4.02 -3.73
C ALA A 137 -8.29 4.59 -4.23
N VAL A 138 -9.39 4.23 -3.56
CA VAL A 138 -10.74 4.74 -3.87
C VAL A 138 -10.83 6.23 -3.60
N TYR A 139 -10.30 6.70 -2.47
CA TYR A 139 -10.28 8.11 -2.12
C TYR A 139 -9.57 8.95 -3.19
N TYR A 140 -8.38 8.54 -3.65
CA TYR A 140 -7.67 9.27 -4.71
C TYR A 140 -8.40 9.24 -6.04
N ALA A 141 -9.02 8.10 -6.41
CA ALA A 141 -9.82 8.01 -7.62
C ALA A 141 -11.02 8.96 -7.59
N LEU A 142 -11.70 9.09 -6.45
CA LEU A 142 -12.78 10.04 -6.26
C LEU A 142 -12.26 11.49 -6.30
N SER A 143 -11.18 11.78 -5.59
CA SER A 143 -10.58 13.12 -5.59
C SER A 143 -10.19 13.57 -6.99
N ALA A 144 -9.59 12.69 -7.81
CA ALA A 144 -9.21 13.00 -9.19
C ALA A 144 -10.39 13.18 -10.15
N ARG A 145 -11.60 12.74 -9.78
CA ARG A 145 -12.82 12.91 -10.58
C ARG A 145 -13.65 14.13 -10.18
N ILE A 146 -13.62 14.50 -8.91
CA ILE A 146 -14.45 15.57 -8.33
C ILE A 146 -13.75 16.93 -8.41
N PHE A 147 -12.42 16.96 -8.31
CA PHE A 147 -11.59 18.16 -8.33
C PHE A 147 -10.65 18.15 -9.54
#